data_AF-A0A7R8XAB4-F1
#
_entry.id   AF-A0A7R8XAB4-F1
#
_cell.length_a   1.000
_cell.length_b   1.000
_cell.length_c   1.000
_cell.angle_alpha   90.00
_cell.angle_beta   90.00
_cell.angle_gamma   90.00
#
_symmetry.space_group_name_H-M   'P 1'
#
loop_
_entity.id
_entity.type
_entity.pdbx_description
1 polymer ?
#
loop_
_entity_poly.entity_id
_entity_poly.type
_entity_poly.pdbx_seq_one_letter_code
_entity_poly.pdbx_strand_id
1 'polypeptide(L)'
;MRRVDLSSVEWVLVLPMNQLYKTEVYGRAERVEKGGRGREENIQTNEQLRFVRAKVEESYETARHALINLQNKYAESKNVKNVFHRYSLLKAMIKEVVRLDAQYWALMDIPRQEKQEAVSAYVLRACATLQTLTKAGEGFKTSAKVAEEEERRRELQARLDVMTTGEIDNENSQLINDLYRLLKKYSSLRLVIRGLKEEYFDSRFYPIFPRYILLKDMIKDVIHAPAFMEVCHEVES
;
A
#
# COMPACT_ATOMS: atom_id res chain seq x y z
N MET A 1 18.38 -97.49 0.69
CA MET A 1 17.03 -97.12 0.15
C MET A 1 17.18 -95.78 -0.55
N ARG A 2 16.51 -95.60 -1.70
CA ARG A 2 16.81 -94.62 -2.78
C ARG A 2 16.31 -93.19 -2.53
N ARG A 3 17.02 -92.19 -3.10
CA ARG A 3 16.60 -91.03 -3.98
C ARG A 3 17.37 -89.73 -3.64
N VAL A 4 18.26 -89.21 -4.49
CA VAL A 4 18.09 -88.20 -5.59
C VAL A 4 17.49 -86.88 -5.05
N ASP A 5 18.29 -85.84 -4.78
CA ASP A 5 18.76 -84.72 -5.65
C ASP A 5 17.64 -83.78 -6.13
N LEU A 6 17.88 -82.47 -5.99
CA LEU A 6 17.38 -81.37 -6.83
C LEU A 6 18.09 -80.06 -6.39
N SER A 7 19.25 -79.81 -7.00
CA SER A 7 19.61 -78.56 -7.70
C SER A 7 19.26 -77.19 -7.08
N SER A 8 20.31 -76.37 -6.94
CA SER A 8 20.41 -74.98 -7.36
C SER A 8 19.11 -74.19 -7.49
N VAL A 9 18.88 -73.24 -6.59
CA VAL A 9 18.22 -71.98 -6.95
C VAL A 9 18.96 -70.86 -6.23
N GLU A 10 19.55 -69.97 -7.04
CA GLU A 10 20.17 -68.73 -6.64
C GLU A 10 19.21 -67.90 -5.78
N TRP A 11 19.65 -67.50 -4.58
CA TRP A 11 19.02 -66.40 -3.86
C TRP A 11 19.51 -65.07 -4.43
N VAL A 12 19.13 -64.75 -5.67
CA VAL A 12 19.09 -63.35 -6.11
C VAL A 12 17.90 -62.74 -5.40
N LEU A 13 18.15 -62.10 -4.26
CA LEU A 13 17.16 -61.33 -3.54
C LEU A 13 16.66 -60.21 -4.45
N VAL A 14 15.49 -60.45 -5.04
CA VAL A 14 14.65 -59.48 -5.72
C VAL A 14 14.36 -58.37 -4.71
N LEU A 15 15.05 -57.24 -4.85
CA LEU A 15 14.69 -56.01 -4.15
C LEU A 15 13.24 -55.65 -4.52
N PRO A 16 12.36 -55.38 -3.54
CA PRO A 16 10.96 -55.15 -3.81
C PRO A 16 10.79 -53.82 -4.54
N MET A 17 10.27 -53.91 -5.76
CA MET A 17 9.87 -52.84 -6.69
C MET A 17 8.85 -51.82 -6.11
N ASN A 18 8.55 -51.93 -4.81
CA ASN A 18 7.59 -51.12 -4.05
C ASN A 18 8.25 -49.99 -3.22
N GLN A 19 9.59 -50.01 -3.09
CA GLN A 19 10.33 -48.94 -2.41
C GLN A 19 10.71 -47.78 -3.35
N LEU A 20 11.01 -48.07 -4.62
CA LEU A 20 11.35 -47.05 -5.64
C LEU A 20 10.13 -46.19 -6.04
N TYR A 21 8.94 -46.79 -6.14
CA TYR A 21 7.71 -46.05 -6.44
C TYR A 21 7.29 -45.12 -5.30
N LYS A 22 7.52 -45.51 -4.03
CA LYS A 22 7.22 -44.65 -2.87
C LYS A 22 8.17 -43.46 -2.77
N THR A 23 9.47 -43.64 -3.01
CA THR A 23 10.44 -42.53 -2.98
C THR A 23 10.27 -41.56 -4.14
N GLU A 24 9.90 -42.01 -5.34
CA GLU A 24 9.60 -41.10 -6.45
C GLU A 24 8.29 -40.33 -6.25
N VAL A 25 7.24 -40.96 -5.71
CA VAL A 25 5.95 -40.28 -5.45
C VAL A 25 6.07 -39.32 -4.26
N TYR A 26 6.73 -39.68 -3.17
CA TYR A 26 7.00 -38.75 -2.06
C TYR A 26 7.99 -37.65 -2.44
N GLY A 27 9.06 -37.96 -3.19
CA GLY A 27 10.03 -36.95 -3.65
C GLY A 27 9.49 -36.04 -4.77
N ARG A 28 8.40 -36.43 -5.45
CA ARG A 28 7.66 -35.58 -6.40
C ARG A 28 6.59 -34.75 -5.67
N ALA A 29 5.91 -35.32 -4.67
CA ALA A 29 4.98 -34.59 -3.81
C ALA A 29 5.71 -33.50 -2.99
N GLU A 30 6.87 -33.79 -2.38
CA GLU A 30 7.66 -32.79 -1.66
C GLU A 30 8.27 -31.70 -2.57
N ARG A 31 8.63 -32.04 -3.83
CA ARG A 31 9.10 -31.04 -4.80
C ARG A 31 7.99 -30.13 -5.30
N VAL A 32 6.77 -30.65 -5.46
CA VAL A 32 5.59 -29.86 -5.82
C VAL A 32 5.09 -29.06 -4.61
N GLU A 33 5.17 -29.58 -3.38
CA GLU A 33 4.81 -28.85 -2.16
C GLU A 33 5.81 -27.73 -1.83
N LYS A 34 7.13 -27.95 -1.94
CA LYS A 34 8.12 -26.88 -1.65
C LYS A 34 8.24 -25.85 -2.78
N GLY A 35 8.11 -26.26 -4.04
CA GLY A 35 8.16 -25.35 -5.18
C GLY A 35 6.84 -24.61 -5.44
N GLY A 36 5.70 -25.27 -5.20
CA GLY A 36 4.36 -24.74 -5.43
C GLY A 36 3.83 -23.88 -4.29
N ARG A 37 4.09 -24.25 -3.03
CA ARG A 37 3.66 -23.46 -1.86
C ARG A 37 4.38 -22.12 -1.79
N GLY A 38 5.70 -22.11 -2.01
CA GLY A 38 6.48 -20.88 -2.06
C GLY A 38 6.14 -19.98 -3.26
N ARG A 39 5.81 -20.57 -4.42
CA ARG A 39 5.39 -19.79 -5.60
C ARG A 39 4.02 -19.16 -5.40
N GLU A 40 3.06 -19.91 -4.89
CA GLU A 40 1.71 -19.41 -4.63
C GLU A 40 1.72 -18.32 -3.55
N GLU A 41 2.46 -18.51 -2.46
CA GLU A 41 2.66 -17.49 -1.42
C GLU A 41 3.32 -16.21 -1.99
N ASN A 42 4.28 -16.35 -2.90
CA ASN A 42 4.92 -15.22 -3.57
C ASN A 42 3.95 -14.47 -4.50
N ILE A 43 3.09 -15.18 -5.23
CA ILE A 43 2.06 -14.57 -6.09
C ILE A 43 1.06 -13.80 -5.24
N GLN A 44 0.53 -14.42 -4.18
CA GLN A 44 -0.41 -13.76 -3.27
C GLN A 44 0.18 -12.50 -2.62
N THR A 45 1.45 -12.58 -2.22
CA THR A 45 2.19 -11.42 -1.71
C THR A 45 2.31 -10.32 -2.76
N ASN A 46 2.63 -10.67 -4.01
CA ASN A 46 2.74 -9.72 -5.12
C ASN A 46 1.42 -9.00 -5.37
N GLU A 47 0.33 -9.75 -5.49
CA GLU A 47 -1.02 -9.21 -5.69
C GLU A 47 -1.41 -8.26 -4.55
N GLN A 48 -1.14 -8.66 -3.31
CA GLN A 48 -1.44 -7.85 -2.13
C GLN A 48 -0.64 -6.54 -2.11
N LEU A 49 0.67 -6.60 -2.37
CA LEU A 49 1.53 -5.43 -2.44
C LEU A 49 1.07 -4.45 -3.52
N ARG A 50 0.74 -4.95 -4.72
CA ARG A 50 0.26 -4.12 -5.84
C ARG A 50 -1.08 -3.48 -5.55
N PHE A 51 -2.02 -4.25 -4.99
CA PHE A 51 -3.33 -3.74 -4.59
C PHE A 51 -3.22 -2.61 -3.57
N VAL A 52 -2.50 -2.85 -2.47
CA VAL A 52 -2.33 -1.84 -1.40
C VAL A 52 -1.58 -0.63 -1.94
N ARG A 53 -0.52 -0.82 -2.73
CA ARG A 53 0.21 0.27 -3.36
C ARG A 53 -0.70 1.18 -4.17
N ALA A 54 -1.56 0.62 -5.03
CA ALA A 54 -2.49 1.42 -5.83
C ALA A 54 -3.45 2.26 -4.95
N LYS A 55 -3.94 1.70 -3.85
CA LYS A 55 -4.83 2.41 -2.91
C LYS A 55 -4.11 3.50 -2.11
N VAL A 56 -2.88 3.23 -1.68
CA VAL A 56 -2.04 4.24 -1.01
C VAL A 56 -1.72 5.39 -1.97
N GLU A 57 -1.39 5.08 -3.22
CA GLU A 57 -1.12 6.08 -4.26
C GLU A 57 -2.33 7.00 -4.51
N GLU A 58 -3.54 6.44 -4.63
CA GLU A 58 -4.78 7.23 -4.80
C GLU A 58 -5.01 8.19 -3.62
N SER A 59 -4.78 7.71 -2.40
CA SER A 59 -4.91 8.51 -1.17
C SER A 59 -3.82 9.57 -1.06
N TYR A 60 -2.60 9.22 -1.45
CA TYR A 60 -1.46 10.12 -1.50
C TYR A 60 -1.71 11.26 -2.49
N GLU A 61 -2.13 10.95 -3.71
CA GLU A 61 -2.43 11.96 -4.71
C GLU A 61 -3.59 12.86 -4.27
N THR A 62 -4.63 12.30 -3.64
CA THR A 62 -5.73 13.11 -3.09
C THR A 62 -5.21 14.14 -2.07
N ALA A 63 -4.37 13.70 -1.12
CA ALA A 63 -3.75 14.60 -0.14
C ALA A 63 -2.85 15.65 -0.80
N ARG A 64 -1.99 15.21 -1.71
CA ARG A 64 -1.05 16.05 -2.46
C ARG A 64 -1.76 17.15 -3.25
N HIS A 65 -2.76 16.78 -4.06
CA HIS A 65 -3.54 17.74 -4.86
C HIS A 65 -4.23 18.78 -3.98
N ALA A 66 -4.76 18.38 -2.83
CA ALA A 66 -5.40 19.31 -1.91
C ALA A 66 -4.43 20.34 -1.32
N LEU A 67 -3.23 19.91 -0.96
CA LEU A 67 -2.19 20.81 -0.44
C LEU A 67 -1.64 21.75 -1.52
N ILE A 68 -1.41 21.26 -2.74
CA ILE A 68 -1.04 22.09 -3.90
C ILE A 68 -2.12 23.13 -4.19
N ASN A 69 -3.39 22.71 -4.20
CA ASN A 69 -4.51 23.63 -4.40
C ASN A 69 -4.60 24.70 -3.30
N LEU A 70 -4.31 24.34 -2.04
CA LEU A 70 -4.23 25.30 -0.94
C LEU A 70 -3.10 26.32 -1.16
N GLN A 71 -1.91 25.89 -1.57
CA GLN A 71 -0.79 26.77 -1.90
C GLN A 71 -1.15 27.74 -3.03
N ASN A 72 -1.73 27.24 -4.12
CA ASN A 72 -2.13 28.04 -5.28
C ASN A 72 -3.19 29.09 -4.91
N LYS A 73 -4.28 28.66 -4.25
CA LYS A 73 -5.33 29.58 -3.77
C LYS A 73 -4.78 30.62 -2.79
N TYR A 74 -3.83 30.24 -1.95
CA TYR A 74 -3.18 31.19 -1.04
C TYR A 74 -2.36 32.24 -1.78
N ALA A 75 -1.59 31.83 -2.80
CA ALA A 75 -0.83 32.75 -3.65
C ALA A 75 -1.76 33.75 -4.34
N GLU A 76 -2.86 33.30 -4.95
CA GLU A 76 -3.87 34.14 -5.57
C GLU A 76 -4.54 35.10 -4.59
N SER A 77 -4.82 34.65 -3.36
CA SER A 77 -5.47 35.46 -2.32
C SER A 77 -4.69 36.73 -1.96
N LYS A 78 -3.37 36.78 -2.23
CA LYS A 78 -2.52 37.95 -1.95
C LYS A 78 -2.94 39.18 -2.76
N ASN A 79 -3.62 38.99 -3.89
CA ASN A 79 -4.11 40.07 -4.74
C ASN A 79 -5.43 40.70 -4.22
N VAL A 80 -6.06 40.09 -3.21
CA VAL A 80 -7.33 40.59 -2.65
C VAL A 80 -7.07 41.69 -1.63
N LYS A 81 -7.45 42.93 -1.98
CA LYS A 81 -7.30 44.12 -1.12
C LYS A 81 -8.24 44.11 0.09
N ASN A 82 -9.47 43.59 -0.07
CA ASN A 82 -10.45 43.56 1.02
C ASN A 82 -10.10 42.44 2.02
N VAL A 83 -9.74 42.82 3.24
CA VAL A 83 -9.30 41.90 4.30
C VAL A 83 -10.41 40.91 4.72
N PHE A 84 -11.68 41.33 4.77
CA PHE A 84 -12.80 40.46 5.12
C PHE A 84 -13.08 39.43 4.03
N HIS A 85 -12.98 39.84 2.76
CA HIS A 85 -13.10 38.91 1.64
C HIS A 85 -11.94 37.90 1.65
N ARG A 86 -10.70 38.39 1.82
CA ARG A 86 -9.52 37.52 1.92
C ARG A 86 -9.62 36.56 3.10
N TYR A 87 -10.06 37.01 4.27
CA TYR A 87 -10.33 36.16 5.43
C TYR A 87 -11.28 35.01 5.09
N SER A 88 -12.37 35.29 4.38
CA SER A 88 -13.32 34.26 3.93
C SER A 88 -12.66 33.24 2.99
N LEU A 89 -11.79 33.68 2.08
CA LEU A 89 -11.03 32.79 1.18
C LEU A 89 -10.04 31.90 1.95
N LEU A 90 -9.25 32.47 2.88
CA LEU A 90 -8.32 31.70 3.72
C LEU A 90 -9.05 30.62 4.52
N LYS A 91 -10.19 30.99 5.10
CA LYS A 91 -11.04 30.05 5.82
C LYS A 91 -11.59 28.95 4.91
N ALA A 92 -11.95 29.27 3.67
CA ALA A 92 -12.49 28.31 2.71
C ALA A 92 -11.44 27.28 2.26
N MET A 93 -10.25 27.73 1.86
CA MET A 93 -9.17 26.81 1.41
C MET A 93 -8.71 25.86 2.53
N ILE A 94 -8.61 26.35 3.78
CA ILE A 94 -8.29 25.47 4.92
C ILE A 94 -9.40 24.45 5.14
N LYS A 95 -10.68 24.86 5.07
CA LYS A 95 -11.81 23.93 5.24
C LYS A 95 -11.84 22.83 4.20
N GLU A 96 -11.45 23.10 2.95
CA GLU A 96 -11.37 22.09 1.90
C GLU A 96 -10.37 20.99 2.27
N VAL A 97 -9.18 21.36 2.74
CA VAL A 97 -8.15 20.39 3.17
C VAL A 97 -8.57 19.65 4.43
N VAL A 98 -9.06 20.37 5.45
CA VAL A 98 -9.49 19.78 6.72
C VAL A 98 -10.65 18.79 6.56
N ARG A 99 -11.50 18.99 5.53
CA ARG A 99 -12.59 18.07 5.22
C ARG A 99 -12.09 16.68 4.83
N LEU A 100 -10.90 16.56 4.24
CA LEU A 100 -10.31 15.27 3.87
C LEU A 100 -10.04 14.40 5.10
N ASP A 101 -9.50 14.99 6.18
CA ASP A 101 -9.25 14.26 7.43
C ASP A 101 -10.53 14.07 8.29
N ALA A 102 -11.63 14.75 7.95
CA ALA A 102 -12.94 14.50 8.56
C ALA A 102 -13.73 13.40 7.83
N GLN A 103 -13.36 13.09 6.58
CA GLN A 103 -13.98 12.05 5.77
C GLN A 103 -13.10 10.79 5.84
N TYR A 104 -13.44 9.86 6.74
CA TYR A 104 -12.70 8.60 6.96
C TYR A 104 -12.43 7.77 5.68
N TRP A 105 -13.22 7.97 4.62
CA TRP A 105 -13.03 7.32 3.32
C TRP A 105 -12.06 8.03 2.38
N ALA A 106 -11.77 9.31 2.61
CA ALA A 106 -10.96 10.14 1.70
C ALA A 106 -9.46 9.98 1.93
N LEU A 107 -9.04 9.55 3.13
CA LEU A 107 -7.65 9.33 3.50
C LEU A 107 -7.54 8.01 4.27
N MET A 108 -6.67 7.11 3.80
CA MET A 108 -6.42 5.84 4.48
C MET A 108 -5.62 6.01 5.77
N ASP A 109 -5.96 5.21 6.77
CA ASP A 109 -5.22 5.14 8.03
C ASP A 109 -4.08 4.12 7.95
N ILE A 110 -2.84 4.61 7.94
CA ILE A 110 -1.66 3.74 7.90
C ILE A 110 -1.28 3.34 9.33
N PRO A 111 -1.15 2.02 9.62
CA PRO A 111 -0.65 1.57 10.92
C PRO A 111 0.78 2.07 11.15
N ARG A 112 1.11 2.45 12.39
CA ARG A 112 2.50 2.82 12.73
C ARG A 112 3.43 1.61 12.71
N GLN A 113 4.65 1.83 12.23
CA GLN A 113 5.76 0.89 12.38
C GLN A 113 6.25 0.86 13.83
N GLU A 114 6.50 -0.32 14.36
CA GLU A 114 7.08 -0.49 15.69
C GLU A 114 8.60 -0.32 15.67
N LYS A 115 9.21 0.13 16.77
CA LYS A 115 10.64 0.51 16.80
C LYS A 115 11.60 -0.63 16.41
N GLN A 116 11.23 -1.88 16.65
CA GLN A 116 12.05 -3.07 16.39
C GLN A 116 11.56 -3.88 15.18
N GLU A 117 10.53 -3.39 14.49
CA GLU A 117 9.91 -4.11 13.38
C GLU A 117 10.72 -3.92 12.10
N ALA A 118 11.12 -5.03 11.48
CA ALA A 118 11.77 -5.02 10.19
C ALA A 118 10.88 -4.39 9.11
N VAL A 119 11.48 -3.68 8.15
CA VAL A 119 10.74 -2.95 7.10
C VAL A 119 9.78 -3.86 6.32
N SER A 120 10.23 -5.06 5.93
CA SER A 120 9.39 -6.02 5.21
C SER A 120 8.20 -6.51 6.05
N ALA A 121 8.45 -6.83 7.32
CA ALA A 121 7.40 -7.24 8.26
C ALA A 121 6.34 -6.13 8.45
N TYR A 122 6.80 -4.89 8.60
CA TYR A 122 5.94 -3.72 8.68
C TYR A 122 5.06 -3.55 7.44
N VAL A 123 5.65 -3.60 6.24
CA VAL A 123 4.92 -3.41 4.98
C VAL A 123 3.88 -4.50 4.79
N LEU A 124 4.22 -5.78 5.03
CA LEU A 124 3.28 -6.88 4.89
C LEU A 124 2.14 -6.78 5.91
N ARG A 125 2.43 -6.38 7.16
CA ARG A 125 1.40 -6.12 8.17
C ARG A 125 0.49 -4.96 7.76
N ALA A 126 1.06 -3.86 7.27
CA ALA A 126 0.31 -2.73 6.76
C ALA A 126 -0.60 -3.13 5.59
N CYS A 127 -0.10 -3.96 4.66
CA CYS A 127 -0.89 -4.52 3.57
C CYS A 127 -2.09 -5.32 4.07
N ALA A 128 -1.88 -6.22 5.04
CA ALA A 128 -2.94 -7.03 5.61
C ALA A 128 -4.03 -6.16 6.26
N THR A 129 -3.63 -5.18 7.07
CA THR A 129 -4.57 -4.24 7.71
C THR A 129 -5.32 -3.41 6.67
N LEU A 130 -4.61 -2.77 5.74
CA LEU A 130 -5.22 -1.89 4.74
C LEU A 130 -6.17 -2.63 3.81
N GLN A 131 -5.83 -3.85 3.39
CA GLN A 131 -6.71 -4.66 2.55
C GLN A 131 -8.03 -5.00 3.23
N THR A 132 -8.01 -5.29 4.54
CA THR A 132 -9.26 -5.53 5.30
C THR A 132 -10.11 -4.27 5.41
N LEU A 133 -9.48 -3.11 5.65
CA LEU A 133 -10.17 -1.82 5.74
C LEU A 133 -10.76 -1.39 4.39
N THR A 134 -10.04 -1.61 3.29
CA THR A 134 -10.55 -1.31 1.94
C THR A 134 -11.77 -2.18 1.63
N LYS A 135 -11.73 -3.50 1.89
CA LYS A 135 -12.87 -4.39 1.65
C LYS A 135 -14.09 -4.03 2.50
N ALA A 136 -13.89 -3.60 3.75
CA ALA A 136 -14.98 -3.15 4.63
C ALA A 136 -15.57 -1.79 4.20
N GLY A 137 -14.82 -1.03 3.41
CA GLY A 137 -15.11 0.36 3.05
C GLY A 137 -15.56 0.64 1.64
N GLU A 138 -15.52 -0.37 0.78
CA GLU A 138 -15.95 -0.22 -0.61
C GLU A 138 -17.47 0.01 -0.67
N GLY A 139 -17.85 1.26 -0.91
CA GLY A 139 -19.20 1.62 -1.34
C GLY A 139 -19.54 1.05 -2.72
N PHE A 140 -20.72 1.37 -3.24
CA PHE A 140 -21.19 0.87 -4.53
C PHE A 140 -20.26 1.28 -5.67
N LYS A 141 -19.45 0.34 -6.18
CA LYS A 141 -18.64 0.53 -7.40
C LYS A 141 -19.57 0.46 -8.62
N THR A 142 -19.31 1.31 -9.62
CA THR A 142 -20.00 1.20 -10.90
C THR A 142 -19.58 -0.10 -11.60
N SER A 143 -20.49 -0.72 -12.36
CA SER A 143 -20.21 -1.96 -13.12
C SER A 143 -18.95 -1.83 -14.00
N ALA A 144 -18.74 -0.64 -14.60
CA ALA A 144 -17.55 -0.33 -15.39
C ALA A 144 -16.24 -0.41 -14.57
N LYS A 145 -16.21 0.13 -13.34
CA LYS A 145 -15.02 0.09 -12.48
C LYS A 145 -14.69 -1.33 -12.01
N VAL A 146 -15.71 -2.16 -11.75
CA VAL A 146 -15.52 -3.56 -11.38
C VAL A 146 -14.93 -4.34 -12.55
N ALA A 147 -15.45 -4.15 -13.76
CA ALA A 147 -14.92 -4.82 -14.96
C ALA A 147 -13.45 -4.45 -15.23
N GLU A 148 -13.08 -3.18 -15.12
CA GLU A 148 -11.70 -2.70 -15.30
C GLU A 148 -10.73 -3.24 -14.24
N GLU A 149 -11.18 -3.37 -12.98
CA GLU A 149 -10.38 -3.96 -11.90
C GLU A 149 -10.18 -5.47 -12.12
N GLU A 150 -11.20 -6.16 -12.60
CA GLU A 150 -11.13 -7.58 -12.90
C GLU A 150 -10.24 -7.88 -14.11
N GLU A 151 -10.31 -7.06 -15.17
CA GLU A 151 -9.43 -7.15 -16.32
C GLU A 151 -7.96 -6.96 -15.92
N ARG A 152 -7.65 -5.90 -15.15
CA ARG A 152 -6.30 -5.69 -14.62
C ARG A 152 -5.80 -6.86 -13.77
N ARG A 153 -6.68 -7.47 -12.98
CA ARG A 153 -6.33 -8.66 -12.19
C ARG A 153 -6.02 -9.86 -13.10
N ARG A 154 -6.79 -10.07 -14.17
CA ARG A 154 -6.52 -11.15 -15.14
C ARG A 154 -5.21 -10.94 -15.89
N GLU A 155 -4.92 -9.72 -16.34
CA GLU A 155 -3.66 -9.38 -17.00
C GLU A 155 -2.46 -9.61 -16.09
N LEU A 156 -2.56 -9.19 -14.82
CA LEU A 156 -1.53 -9.42 -13.82
C LEU A 156 -1.31 -10.92 -13.58
N GLN A 157 -2.40 -11.69 -13.43
CA GLN A 157 -2.30 -13.15 -13.25
C GLN A 157 -1.60 -13.81 -14.43
N ALA A 158 -1.99 -13.47 -15.67
CA ALA A 158 -1.39 -14.03 -16.88
C ALA A 158 0.12 -13.73 -16.97
N ARG A 159 0.56 -12.56 -16.51
CA ARG A 159 1.98 -12.21 -16.40
C ARG A 159 2.69 -13.05 -15.34
N LEU A 160 2.12 -13.17 -14.14
CA LEU A 160 2.73 -13.94 -13.04
C LEU A 160 2.82 -15.43 -13.37
N ASP A 161 1.91 -15.95 -14.19
CA ASP A 161 1.90 -17.35 -14.64
C ASP A 161 3.13 -17.73 -15.48
N VAL A 162 3.68 -16.79 -16.25
CA VAL A 162 4.88 -17.02 -17.07
C VAL A 162 6.20 -16.64 -16.38
N MET A 163 6.14 -16.02 -15.20
CA MET A 163 7.32 -15.66 -14.41
C MET A 163 7.80 -16.81 -13.53
N THR A 164 9.11 -16.86 -13.31
CA THR A 164 9.73 -17.80 -12.36
C THR A 164 9.54 -17.34 -10.91
N THR A 165 9.56 -18.27 -9.96
CA THR A 165 9.42 -17.96 -8.53
C THR A 165 10.45 -16.95 -8.04
N GLY A 166 11.70 -17.01 -8.55
CA GLY A 166 12.76 -16.08 -8.18
C GLY A 166 12.56 -14.66 -8.74
N GLU A 167 11.99 -14.53 -9.95
CA GLU A 167 11.63 -13.21 -10.49
C GLU A 167 10.51 -12.56 -9.68
N ILE A 168 9.49 -13.33 -9.28
CA ILE A 168 8.39 -12.85 -8.44
C ILE A 168 8.92 -12.42 -7.06
N ASP A 169 9.83 -13.17 -6.46
CA ASP A 169 10.44 -12.84 -5.17
C ASP A 169 11.27 -11.55 -5.22
N ASN A 170 12.06 -11.37 -6.27
CA ASN A 170 12.81 -10.15 -6.52
C ASN A 170 11.88 -8.94 -6.71
N GLU A 171 10.79 -9.11 -7.46
CA GLU A 171 9.78 -8.08 -7.65
C GLU A 171 9.07 -7.73 -6.34
N ASN A 172 8.72 -8.72 -5.51
CA ASN A 172 8.15 -8.51 -4.18
C ASN A 172 9.09 -7.70 -3.29
N SER A 173 10.38 -8.03 -3.32
CA SER A 173 11.41 -7.29 -2.57
C SER A 173 11.50 -5.82 -3.01
N GLN A 174 11.40 -5.54 -4.32
CA GLN A 174 11.35 -4.17 -4.85
C GLN A 174 10.06 -3.45 -4.42
N LEU A 175 8.90 -4.10 -4.60
CA LEU A 175 7.59 -3.56 -4.23
C LEU A 175 7.51 -3.24 -2.73
N ILE A 176 8.09 -4.07 -1.86
CA ILE A 176 8.17 -3.80 -0.41
C ILE A 176 8.91 -2.50 -0.14
N ASN A 177 10.07 -2.28 -0.77
CA ASN A 177 10.86 -1.08 -0.57
C ASN A 177 10.15 0.17 -1.11
N ASP A 178 9.56 0.07 -2.29
CA ASP A 178 8.82 1.18 -2.91
C ASP A 178 7.57 1.54 -2.10
N LEU A 179 6.81 0.54 -1.68
CA LEU A 179 5.64 0.73 -0.85
C LEU A 179 6.02 1.30 0.52
N TYR A 180 7.13 0.88 1.12
CA TYR A 180 7.63 1.49 2.35
C TYR A 180 7.86 3.00 2.18
N ARG A 181 8.55 3.42 1.12
CA ARG A 181 8.79 4.85 0.83
C ARG A 181 7.46 5.59 0.64
N LEU A 182 6.53 5.03 -0.12
CA LEU A 182 5.22 5.61 -0.37
C LEU A 182 4.40 5.76 0.94
N LEU A 183 4.36 4.72 1.78
CA LEU A 183 3.69 4.76 3.09
C LEU A 183 4.27 5.87 3.96
N LYS A 184 5.61 6.05 3.97
CA LYS A 184 6.27 7.13 4.72
C LYS A 184 5.90 8.51 4.18
N LYS A 185 5.99 8.73 2.87
CA LYS A 185 5.59 10.00 2.22
C LYS A 185 4.15 10.37 2.54
N TYR A 186 3.23 9.42 2.31
CA TYR A 186 1.80 9.64 2.57
C TYR A 186 1.51 9.90 4.05
N SER A 187 2.13 9.14 4.96
CA SER A 187 1.98 9.37 6.40
C SER A 187 2.43 10.77 6.81
N SER A 188 3.54 11.26 6.24
CA SER A 188 4.04 12.61 6.51
C SER A 188 3.07 13.69 6.03
N LEU A 189 2.48 13.55 4.83
CA LEU A 189 1.44 14.48 4.36
C LEU A 189 0.18 14.45 5.23
N ARG A 190 -0.24 13.26 5.69
CA ARG A 190 -1.38 13.16 6.63
C ARG A 190 -1.11 13.89 7.94
N LEU A 191 0.12 13.87 8.46
CA LEU A 191 0.47 14.62 9.66
C LEU A 191 0.34 16.13 9.44
N VAL A 192 0.74 16.64 8.27
CA VAL A 192 0.54 18.06 7.90
C VAL A 192 -0.94 18.42 7.87
N ILE A 193 -1.77 17.60 7.20
CA ILE A 193 -3.22 17.81 7.13
C ILE A 193 -3.86 17.76 8.53
N ARG A 194 -3.45 16.81 9.37
CA ARG A 194 -3.99 16.66 10.73
C ARG A 194 -3.61 17.85 11.62
N GLY A 195 -2.35 18.31 11.56
CA GLY A 195 -1.91 19.52 12.26
C GLY A 195 -2.72 20.75 11.85
N LEU A 196 -2.91 20.95 10.54
CA LEU A 196 -3.75 22.03 10.00
C LEU A 196 -5.19 21.96 10.56
N LYS A 197 -5.77 20.76 10.66
CA LYS A 197 -7.11 20.56 11.21
C LYS A 197 -7.21 20.91 12.70
N GLU A 198 -6.25 20.45 13.50
CA GLU A 198 -6.19 20.71 14.94
C GLU A 198 -6.10 22.23 15.18
N GLU A 199 -5.12 22.90 14.56
CA GLU A 199 -4.95 24.35 14.67
C GLU A 199 -6.16 25.13 14.14
N TYR A 200 -6.73 24.71 13.01
CA TYR A 200 -7.93 25.34 12.46
C TYR A 200 -9.14 25.20 13.40
N PHE A 201 -9.28 24.06 14.08
CA PHE A 201 -10.33 23.84 15.07
C PHE A 201 -10.16 24.79 16.25
N ASP A 202 -8.95 24.88 16.80
CA ASP A 202 -8.63 25.74 17.94
C ASP A 202 -8.74 27.23 17.60
N SER A 203 -8.51 27.60 16.33
CA SER A 203 -8.68 28.98 15.86
C SER A 203 -10.11 29.51 16.01
N ARG A 204 -11.12 28.65 16.21
CA ARG A 204 -12.54 29.05 16.25
C ARG A 204 -12.90 29.95 17.42
N PHE A 205 -12.13 29.89 18.49
CA PHE A 205 -12.34 30.68 19.69
C PHE A 205 -11.82 32.13 19.56
N TYR A 206 -11.09 32.44 18.50
CA TYR A 206 -10.51 33.76 18.27
C TYR A 206 -11.43 34.66 17.44
N PRO A 207 -11.52 35.97 17.78
CA PRO A 207 -12.17 36.98 16.95
C PRO A 207 -11.54 37.10 15.55
N ILE A 208 -12.24 37.73 14.61
CA ILE A 208 -11.86 37.77 13.19
C ILE A 208 -10.43 38.26 12.95
N PHE A 209 -10.01 39.36 13.59
CA PHE A 209 -8.68 39.94 13.32
C PHE A 209 -7.51 39.07 13.81
N PRO A 210 -7.45 38.63 15.08
CA PRO A 210 -6.43 37.66 15.51
C PRO A 210 -6.49 36.36 14.68
N ARG A 211 -7.70 35.87 14.43
CA ARG A 211 -7.90 34.64 13.67
C ARG A 211 -7.37 34.76 12.24
N TYR A 212 -7.53 35.91 11.58
CA TYR A 212 -6.99 36.14 10.25
C TYR A 212 -5.47 35.93 10.18
N ILE A 213 -4.74 36.38 11.20
CA ILE A 213 -3.29 36.18 11.30
C ILE A 213 -2.99 34.68 11.43
N LEU A 214 -3.67 34.00 12.37
CA LEU A 214 -3.54 32.56 12.57
C LEU A 214 -3.79 31.76 11.30
N LEU A 215 -4.87 32.04 10.55
CA LEU A 215 -5.18 31.33 9.31
C LEU A 215 -4.08 31.50 8.25
N LYS A 216 -3.46 32.68 8.17
CA LYS A 216 -2.34 32.88 7.25
C LYS A 216 -1.13 32.06 7.65
N ASP A 217 -0.83 32.03 8.95
CA ASP A 217 0.36 31.37 9.45
C ASP A 217 0.21 29.84 9.35
N MET A 218 -0.97 29.28 9.69
CA MET A 218 -1.32 27.88 9.40
C MET A 218 -1.06 27.47 7.94
N ILE A 219 -1.47 28.32 6.99
CA ILE A 219 -1.24 28.05 5.56
C ILE A 219 0.24 28.09 5.20
N LYS A 220 1.00 29.05 5.75
CA LYS A 220 2.45 29.11 5.53
C LYS A 220 3.15 27.91 6.16
N ASP A 221 2.73 27.47 7.34
CA ASP A 221 3.32 26.33 8.03
C ASP A 221 3.13 25.05 7.21
N VAL A 222 1.97 24.88 6.56
CA VAL A 222 1.76 23.83 5.56
C VAL A 222 2.69 23.98 4.37
N ILE A 223 2.80 25.19 3.78
CA ILE A 223 3.64 25.44 2.59
C ILE A 223 5.12 25.21 2.89
N HIS A 224 5.56 25.51 4.10
CA HIS A 224 6.94 25.35 4.54
C HIS A 224 7.20 24.00 5.24
N ALA A 225 6.19 23.13 5.32
CA ALA A 225 6.36 21.80 5.89
C ALA A 225 7.36 21.01 5.02
N PRO A 226 8.42 20.42 5.60
CA PRO A 226 9.43 19.68 4.82
C PRO A 226 8.81 18.60 3.94
N ALA A 227 7.85 17.86 4.48
CA ALA A 227 7.12 16.82 3.76
C ALA A 227 6.33 17.33 2.56
N PHE A 228 5.85 18.59 2.58
CA PHE A 228 5.15 19.18 1.44
C PHE A 228 6.12 19.80 0.44
N MET A 229 7.20 20.43 0.90
CA MET A 229 8.27 20.96 0.05
C MET A 229 8.90 19.88 -0.83
N GLU A 230 9.18 18.70 -0.26
CA GLU A 230 9.67 17.53 -1.02
C GLU A 230 8.73 17.19 -2.19
N VAL A 231 7.42 17.21 -1.95
CA VAL A 231 6.39 16.91 -2.94
C VAL A 231 6.29 17.97 -4.03
N CYS A 232 6.53 19.24 -3.71
CA CYS A 232 6.59 20.31 -4.71
C CYS A 232 7.79 20.14 -5.65
N HIS A 233 8.95 19.73 -5.14
CA HIS A 233 10.15 19.52 -5.95
C HIS A 233 10.05 18.29 -6.88
N GLU A 234 9.26 17.27 -6.50
CA GLU A 234 8.96 16.12 -7.36
C GLU A 234 8.14 16.46 -8.61
N VAL A 235 7.47 17.62 -8.66
CA VAL A 235 6.67 18.08 -9.82
C VAL A 235 7.53 18.81 -10.85
N GLU A 236 8.68 19.33 -10.40
CA GLU A 236 9.60 20.15 -11.21
C GLU A 236 10.70 19.29 -11.88
N SER A 237 10.72 17.98 -11.60
CA SER A 237 11.66 16.98 -12.17
C SER A 237 10.98 16.11 -13.23
#